data_AF-W6A6K4-F1
#
_entry.id   AF-W6A6K4-F1
#
_cell.length_a   1.000
_cell.length_b   1.000
_cell.length_c   1.000
_cell.angle_alpha   90.00
_cell.angle_beta   90.00
_cell.angle_gamma   90.00
#
_symmetry.space_group_name_H-M   'P 1'
#
loop_
_entity.id
_entity.type
_entity.pdbx_description
1 polymer ?
#
loop_
_entity_poly.entity_id
_entity_poly.type
_entity_poly.pdbx_seq_one_letter_code
_entity_poly.pdbx_strand_id
1 'polypeptide(L)'
;MVLKERKISKNQSSIWIIDQIKKIDFGLDQIFNLDINVQTVIAKQYLKLITSSIVNMCFKKLIKSIYLQFNDNFVLLQLIYKIKQLTQLLYEKRQKHIFGYSELMQIKVLIHVFLNQIRYDANIWLNLNKKDTKKLYKKPILHWNVAILLIDFDILIDSGLQFNVEQKQILKSIFTIKKEDTFDEIKLKLQLVKNNYLPLRMFALEKEVLKTVKNPRVKKYRFDQILHSTLFQMIAIFMRQNLRKRLAN
;
A
#
# COMPACT_ATOMS: atom_id res chain seq x y z
N MET A 1 6.11 27.91 -58.61
CA MET A 1 6.30 26.51 -58.17
C MET A 1 7.72 26.33 -57.65
N VAL A 2 7.93 26.51 -56.34
CA VAL A 2 9.15 26.09 -55.62
C VAL A 2 8.69 25.69 -54.21
N LEU A 3 8.53 24.40 -53.99
CA LEU A 3 8.32 23.82 -52.67
C LEU A 3 9.66 23.86 -51.93
N LYS A 4 9.84 24.80 -50.98
CA LYS A 4 10.93 24.73 -50.01
C LYS A 4 10.50 23.85 -48.85
N GLU A 5 10.85 22.58 -48.93
CA GLU A 5 10.80 21.65 -47.81
C GLU A 5 11.65 22.18 -46.65
N ARG A 6 11.00 22.65 -45.58
CA ARG A 6 11.65 22.80 -44.28
C ARG A 6 11.80 21.40 -43.67
N LYS A 7 12.93 20.74 -43.97
CA LYS A 7 13.45 19.65 -43.14
C LYS A 7 13.86 20.23 -41.78
N ILE A 8 12.90 20.36 -40.87
CA ILE A 8 13.20 20.50 -39.45
C ILE A 8 13.76 19.15 -39.00
N SER A 9 15.05 19.12 -38.67
CA SER A 9 15.73 17.90 -38.26
C SER A 9 15.07 17.36 -36.98
N LYS A 10 14.47 16.16 -37.07
CA LYS A 10 13.94 15.42 -35.91
C LYS A 10 15.01 15.14 -34.82
N ASN A 11 16.29 15.36 -35.13
CA ASN A 11 17.41 15.26 -34.20
C ASN A 11 17.59 16.49 -33.30
N GLN A 12 17.25 17.71 -33.73
CA GLN A 12 17.42 18.89 -32.86
C GLN A 12 16.33 18.99 -31.78
N SER A 13 15.10 18.54 -32.07
CA SER A 13 14.01 18.52 -31.08
C SER A 13 14.22 17.46 -30.00
N SER A 14 14.84 16.33 -30.32
CA SER A 14 15.13 15.26 -29.37
C SER A 14 16.32 15.57 -28.47
N ILE A 15 17.37 16.24 -28.99
CA ILE A 15 18.52 16.69 -28.19
C ILE A 15 18.10 17.77 -27.17
N TRP A 16 17.20 18.68 -27.54
CA TRP A 16 16.70 19.72 -26.61
C TRP A 16 15.86 19.13 -25.47
N ILE A 17 15.07 18.09 -25.75
CA ILE A 17 14.31 17.37 -24.71
C ILE A 17 15.25 16.58 -23.79
N ILE A 18 16.30 15.95 -24.32
CA ILE A 18 17.28 15.21 -23.53
C ILE A 18 18.11 16.14 -22.63
N ASP A 19 18.48 17.33 -23.12
CA ASP A 19 19.20 18.32 -22.30
C ASP A 19 18.31 19.05 -21.29
N GLN A 20 17.01 19.18 -21.55
CA GLN A 20 16.02 19.65 -20.56
C GLN A 20 15.82 18.63 -19.43
N ILE A 21 15.82 17.32 -19.72
CA ILE A 21 15.70 16.25 -18.71
C ILE A 21 16.95 16.17 -17.82
N LYS A 22 18.14 16.50 -18.34
CA LYS A 22 19.40 16.54 -17.56
C LYS A 22 19.49 17.68 -16.54
N LYS A 23 18.64 18.71 -16.64
CA LYS A 23 18.68 19.90 -15.77
C LYS A 23 17.61 19.95 -14.69
N ILE A 24 16.82 18.89 -14.51
CA ILE A 24 15.92 18.81 -13.37
C ILE A 24 16.63 18.09 -12.22
N ASP A 25 17.40 18.85 -11.45
CA ASP A 25 17.80 18.43 -10.11
C ASP A 25 16.54 18.47 -9.23
N PHE A 26 15.71 17.44 -9.34
CA PHE A 26 14.62 17.24 -8.41
C PHE A 26 15.25 17.03 -7.03
N GLY A 27 15.20 18.05 -6.17
CA GLY A 27 15.50 17.89 -4.76
C GLY A 27 14.74 16.68 -4.22
N LEU A 28 15.35 15.90 -3.33
CA LEU A 28 14.73 14.70 -2.75
C LEU A 28 13.31 15.01 -2.21
N ASP A 29 13.12 16.22 -1.70
CA ASP A 29 11.85 16.74 -1.19
C ASP A 29 10.74 16.80 -2.27
N GLN A 30 11.09 17.07 -3.53
CA GLN A 30 10.13 17.07 -4.66
C GLN A 30 9.86 15.65 -5.18
N ILE A 31 10.86 14.77 -5.16
CA ILE A 31 10.72 13.35 -5.55
C ILE A 31 9.81 12.61 -4.56
N PHE A 32 9.90 12.98 -3.28
CA PHE A 32 9.08 12.47 -2.19
C PHE A 32 7.87 13.35 -1.86
N ASN A 33 7.33 14.10 -2.83
CA ASN A 33 5.90 14.44 -2.82
C ASN A 33 5.12 13.13 -3.01
N LEU A 34 5.08 12.40 -1.91
CA LEU A 34 4.31 11.22 -1.67
C LEU A 34 2.88 11.74 -1.55
N ASP A 35 2.10 11.70 -2.62
CA ASP A 35 0.64 11.88 -2.60
C ASP A 35 -0.04 10.72 -1.84
N ILE A 36 0.48 10.41 -0.65
CA ILE A 36 0.01 9.40 0.26
C ILE A 36 -0.96 10.12 1.18
N ASN A 37 -2.23 10.05 0.82
CA ASN A 37 -3.29 10.59 1.66
C ASN A 37 -3.52 9.67 2.87
N VAL A 38 -3.10 10.13 4.05
CA VAL A 38 -3.23 9.38 5.31
C VAL A 38 -4.19 10.10 6.24
N GLN A 39 -5.08 9.35 6.89
CA GLN A 39 -6.19 9.96 7.61
C GLN A 39 -6.09 9.85 9.13
N THR A 40 -5.55 8.75 9.64
CA THR A 40 -5.43 8.55 11.08
C THR A 40 -4.24 9.33 11.63
N VAL A 41 -4.35 9.82 12.87
CA VAL A 41 -3.29 10.64 13.47
C VAL A 41 -2.00 9.84 13.60
N ILE A 42 -2.10 8.57 13.99
CA ILE A 42 -0.96 7.65 14.10
C ILE A 42 -0.32 7.43 12.73
N ALA A 43 -1.09 7.12 11.69
CA ALA A 43 -0.51 6.88 10.38
C ALA A 43 0.11 8.17 9.79
N LYS A 44 -0.46 9.36 10.05
CA LYS A 44 0.17 10.65 9.68
C LYS A 44 1.50 10.87 10.40
N GLN A 45 1.57 10.56 11.69
CA GLN A 45 2.80 10.62 12.48
C GLN A 45 3.87 9.71 11.86
N TYR A 46 3.51 8.46 11.54
CA TYR A 46 4.45 7.51 10.96
C TYR A 46 4.83 7.81 9.52
N LEU A 47 3.93 8.38 8.71
CA LEU A 47 4.30 8.89 7.38
C LEU A 47 5.39 9.97 7.52
N LYS A 48 5.19 10.96 8.40
CA LYS A 48 6.21 11.99 8.66
C LYS A 48 7.54 11.40 9.12
N LEU A 49 7.51 10.43 10.04
CA LEU A 49 8.73 9.76 10.52
C LEU A 49 9.44 9.01 9.40
N ILE A 50 8.71 8.26 8.56
CA ILE A 50 9.30 7.53 7.43
C ILE A 50 9.89 8.49 6.40
N THR A 51 9.13 9.52 5.98
CA THR A 51 9.63 10.51 5.01
C THR A 51 10.89 11.19 5.53
N SER A 52 10.90 11.59 6.81
CA SER A 52 12.09 12.18 7.44
C SER A 52 13.26 11.19 7.51
N SER A 53 13.00 9.91 7.79
CA SER A 53 14.04 8.88 7.80
C SER A 53 14.63 8.61 6.42
N ILE A 54 13.82 8.67 5.36
CA ILE A 54 14.27 8.52 3.98
C ILE A 54 15.15 9.70 3.58
N VAL A 55 14.66 10.94 3.75
CA VAL A 55 15.36 12.17 3.36
C VAL A 55 16.73 12.29 4.07
N ASN A 56 16.77 11.98 5.37
CA ASN A 56 17.98 12.06 6.17
C ASN A 56 18.83 10.77 6.16
N MET A 57 18.37 9.74 5.45
CA MET A 57 18.94 8.38 5.48
C MET A 57 19.19 7.83 6.91
N CYS A 58 18.33 8.19 7.86
CA CYS A 58 18.46 7.85 9.27
C CYS A 58 17.18 7.21 9.82
N PHE A 59 17.21 5.89 9.97
CA PHE A 59 16.05 5.09 10.40
C PHE A 59 16.03 4.78 11.90
N LYS A 60 17.05 5.20 12.66
CA LYS A 60 17.18 4.87 14.11
C LYS A 60 15.96 5.32 14.92
N LYS A 61 15.49 6.56 14.70
CA LYS A 61 14.33 7.12 15.41
C LYS A 61 13.04 6.37 15.07
N LEU A 62 12.81 6.10 13.80
CA LEU A 62 11.63 5.35 13.34
C LEU A 62 11.61 3.95 13.97
N ILE A 63 12.71 3.21 13.89
CA ILE A 63 12.85 1.86 14.45
C ILE A 63 12.55 1.88 15.96
N LYS A 64 13.16 2.81 16.71
CA LYS A 64 12.91 2.97 18.15
C LYS A 64 11.41 3.22 18.44
N SER A 65 10.74 4.05 17.64
CA SER A 65 9.30 4.28 17.80
C SER A 65 8.46 3.02 17.57
N ILE A 66 8.82 2.16 16.61
CA ILE A 66 8.13 0.88 16.37
C ILE A 66 8.29 -0.07 17.54
N TYR A 67 9.52 -0.23 18.07
CA TYR A 67 9.76 -1.05 19.25
C TYR A 67 8.88 -0.61 20.42
N LEU A 68 8.82 0.70 20.68
CA LEU A 68 8.08 1.26 21.81
C LEU A 68 6.55 1.17 21.66
N GLN A 69 6.01 1.42 20.46
CA GLN A 69 4.56 1.57 20.28
C GLN A 69 3.88 0.29 19.79
N PHE A 70 4.59 -0.58 19.07
CA PHE A 70 4.02 -1.76 18.43
C PHE A 70 4.68 -3.06 18.89
N ASN A 71 5.34 -3.05 20.06
CA ASN A 71 5.95 -4.22 20.70
C ASN A 71 6.76 -5.07 19.73
N ASP A 72 7.73 -4.45 19.04
CA ASP A 72 8.60 -5.15 18.10
C ASP A 72 7.86 -5.89 16.97
N ASN A 73 6.84 -5.24 16.38
CA ASN A 73 6.08 -5.86 15.31
C ASN A 73 6.98 -6.19 14.10
N PHE A 74 7.25 -7.48 13.92
CA PHE A 74 8.17 -7.99 12.91
C PHE A 74 7.81 -7.55 11.49
N VAL A 75 6.53 -7.50 11.12
CA VAL A 75 6.11 -7.11 9.76
C VAL A 75 6.48 -5.65 9.49
N LEU A 76 6.19 -4.76 10.44
CA LEU A 76 6.56 -3.34 10.33
C LEU A 76 8.08 -3.16 10.22
N LEU A 77 8.86 -3.91 10.99
CA LEU A 77 10.31 -3.84 10.93
C LEU A 77 10.87 -4.36 9.60
N GLN A 78 10.33 -5.45 9.06
CA GLN A 78 10.75 -5.96 7.74
C GLN A 78 10.44 -4.94 6.64
N LEU A 79 9.28 -4.28 6.70
CA LEU A 79 8.94 -3.20 5.78
C LEU A 79 9.92 -2.02 5.89
N ILE A 80 10.27 -1.61 7.12
CA ILE A 80 11.27 -0.55 7.35
C ILE A 80 12.64 -0.95 6.79
N TYR A 81 13.06 -2.20 7.02
CA TYR A 81 14.32 -2.70 6.52
C TYR A 81 14.36 -2.65 4.98
N LYS A 82 13.29 -3.07 4.30
CA LYS A 82 13.18 -2.98 2.84
C LYS A 82 13.16 -1.55 2.33
N ILE A 83 12.42 -0.65 2.98
CA ILE A 83 12.44 0.77 2.65
C ILE A 83 13.85 1.33 2.80
N LYS A 84 14.57 0.99 3.88
CA LYS A 84 15.96 1.41 4.10
C LYS A 84 16.90 0.90 2.99
N GLN A 85 16.82 -0.38 2.63
CA GLN A 85 17.63 -0.96 1.55
C GLN A 85 17.40 -0.24 0.21
N LEU A 86 16.14 -0.03 -0.18
CA LEU A 86 15.81 0.68 -1.42
C LEU A 86 16.20 2.15 -1.36
N THR A 87 16.08 2.79 -0.19
CA THR A 87 16.53 4.18 0.00
C THR A 87 18.03 4.27 -0.24
N GLN A 88 18.82 3.37 0.33
CA GLN A 88 20.26 3.34 0.12
C GLN A 88 20.59 3.15 -1.37
N LEU A 89 19.97 2.18 -2.03
CA LEU A 89 20.16 1.91 -3.46
C LEU A 89 19.79 3.14 -4.33
N LEU A 90 18.71 3.83 -3.99
CA LEU A 90 18.27 5.04 -4.68
C LEU A 90 19.32 6.16 -4.57
N TYR A 91 19.90 6.37 -3.38
CA TYR A 91 20.96 7.37 -3.18
C TYR A 91 22.25 7.00 -3.92
N GLU A 92 22.65 5.72 -3.90
CA GLU A 92 23.80 5.22 -4.65
C GLU A 92 23.62 5.41 -6.17
N LYS A 93 22.42 5.15 -6.71
CA LYS A 93 22.10 5.42 -8.13
C LYS A 93 22.16 6.91 -8.44
N ARG A 94 21.64 7.77 -7.56
CA ARG A 94 21.69 9.23 -7.75
C ARG A 94 23.12 9.75 -7.80
N GLN A 95 24.01 9.25 -6.93
CA GLN A 95 25.44 9.59 -6.97
C GLN A 95 26.09 9.22 -8.32
N LYS A 96 25.58 8.20 -9.00
CA LYS A 96 26.00 7.77 -10.34
C LYS A 96 25.23 8.46 -11.47
N HIS A 97 24.41 9.47 -11.17
CA HIS A 97 23.50 10.14 -12.12
C HIS A 97 22.51 9.20 -12.84
N ILE A 98 22.14 8.09 -12.20
CA ILE A 98 21.13 7.15 -12.70
C ILE A 98 19.79 7.43 -12.01
N PHE A 99 18.71 7.53 -12.79
CA PHE A 99 17.36 7.69 -12.26
C PHE A 99 16.82 6.36 -11.69
N GLY A 100 16.49 6.34 -10.40
CA GLY A 100 15.95 5.18 -9.69
C GLY A 100 14.42 5.13 -9.62
N TYR A 101 13.71 5.27 -10.76
CA TYR A 101 12.24 5.31 -10.77
C TYR A 101 11.60 4.02 -10.21
N SER A 102 12.20 2.86 -10.48
CA SER A 102 11.71 1.58 -9.94
C SER A 102 11.81 1.54 -8.42
N GLU A 103 12.97 1.91 -7.86
CA GLU A 103 13.19 1.96 -6.42
C GLU A 103 12.24 2.96 -5.76
N LEU A 104 12.05 4.13 -6.40
CA LEU A 104 11.10 5.12 -5.91
C LEU A 104 9.69 4.53 -5.83
N MET A 105 9.20 3.91 -6.90
CA MET A 105 7.87 3.32 -6.94
C MET A 105 7.71 2.23 -5.88
N GLN A 106 8.71 1.36 -5.71
CA GLN A 106 8.70 0.34 -4.68
C GLN A 106 8.68 0.94 -3.27
N ILE A 107 9.47 1.99 -3.00
CA ILE A 107 9.42 2.73 -1.74
C ILE A 107 8.02 3.29 -1.50
N LYS A 108 7.40 3.94 -2.50
CA LYS A 108 6.03 4.47 -2.38
C LYS A 108 5.03 3.37 -1.99
N VAL A 109 5.07 2.23 -2.68
CA VAL A 109 4.20 1.09 -2.37
C VAL A 109 4.48 0.52 -0.98
N LEU A 110 5.73 0.37 -0.59
CA LEU A 110 6.10 -0.14 0.74
C LEU A 110 5.65 0.80 1.87
N ILE A 111 5.70 2.11 1.68
CA ILE A 111 5.16 3.08 2.64
C ILE A 111 3.65 2.90 2.78
N HIS A 112 2.92 2.78 1.67
CA HIS A 112 1.49 2.52 1.72
C HIS A 112 1.17 1.20 2.44
N VAL A 113 1.93 0.15 2.14
CA VAL A 113 1.80 -1.15 2.81
C VAL A 113 2.06 -1.03 4.30
N PHE A 114 3.12 -0.33 4.70
CA PHE A 114 3.45 -0.07 6.10
C PHE A 114 2.30 0.63 6.84
N LEU A 115 1.76 1.68 6.25
CA LEU A 115 0.63 2.41 6.83
C LEU A 115 -0.64 1.57 6.85
N ASN A 116 -0.81 0.69 5.86
CA ASN A 116 -1.89 -0.29 5.83
C ASN A 116 -1.81 -1.29 6.98
N GLN A 117 -0.61 -1.81 7.30
CA GLN A 117 -0.42 -2.70 8.44
C GLN A 117 -0.88 -2.00 9.72
N ILE A 118 -0.41 -0.78 9.99
CA ILE A 118 -0.82 0.00 11.17
C ILE A 118 -2.35 0.12 11.27
N ARG A 119 -3.03 0.28 10.14
CA ARG A 119 -4.46 0.53 10.12
C ARG A 119 -5.32 -0.73 10.14
N TYR A 120 -4.91 -1.83 9.52
CA TYR A 120 -5.78 -3.00 9.29
C TYR A 120 -5.22 -4.30 9.84
N ASP A 121 -3.99 -4.34 10.36
CA ASP A 121 -3.48 -5.53 11.02
C ASP A 121 -4.05 -5.65 12.44
N ALA A 122 -4.93 -6.63 12.65
CA ALA A 122 -5.55 -6.89 13.94
C ALA A 122 -4.51 -7.12 15.06
N ASN A 123 -3.34 -7.70 14.75
CA ASN A 123 -2.28 -7.93 15.75
C ASN A 123 -1.65 -6.63 16.24
N ILE A 124 -1.72 -5.55 15.46
CA ILE A 124 -1.31 -4.23 15.91
C ILE A 124 -2.38 -3.68 16.85
N TRP A 125 -3.65 -3.77 16.45
CA TRP A 125 -4.77 -3.20 17.20
C TRP A 125 -4.97 -3.81 18.58
N LEU A 126 -4.82 -5.13 18.70
CA LEU A 126 -4.95 -5.84 19.98
C LEU A 126 -3.87 -5.44 20.99
N ASN A 127 -2.74 -4.92 20.51
CA ASN A 127 -1.59 -4.54 21.34
C ASN A 127 -1.51 -3.03 21.62
N LEU A 128 -2.42 -2.22 21.07
CA LEU A 128 -2.44 -0.78 21.27
C LEU A 128 -3.10 -0.40 22.61
N ASN A 129 -2.54 0.59 23.29
CA ASN A 129 -3.17 1.18 24.46
C ASN A 129 -4.46 1.96 24.07
N LYS A 130 -5.38 2.13 25.02
CA LYS A 130 -6.67 2.82 24.80
C LYS A 130 -6.55 4.26 24.25
N LYS A 131 -5.45 4.97 24.54
CA LYS A 131 -5.22 6.35 24.06
C LYS A 131 -4.91 6.37 22.57
N ASP A 132 -4.19 5.36 22.08
CA ASP A 132 -3.79 5.23 20.69
C ASP A 132 -4.92 4.66 19.82
N THR A 133 -5.78 3.78 20.37
CA THR A 133 -6.98 3.31 19.67
C THR A 133 -7.88 4.47 19.24
N LYS A 134 -8.10 5.47 20.10
CA LYS A 134 -8.92 6.66 19.79
C LYS A 134 -8.38 7.49 18.62
N LYS A 135 -7.06 7.46 18.38
CA LYS A 135 -6.39 8.21 17.29
C LYS A 135 -6.57 7.58 15.91
N LEU A 136 -7.14 6.38 15.85
CA LEU A 136 -7.40 5.63 14.61
C LEU A 136 -8.81 5.88 14.05
N TYR A 137 -9.75 6.35 14.86
CA TYR A 137 -11.14 6.59 14.46
C TYR A 137 -11.30 7.92 13.71
N LYS A 138 -11.02 7.93 12.41
CA LYS A 138 -11.51 8.96 11.46
C LYS A 138 -12.18 8.30 10.27
N LYS A 139 -13.19 8.96 9.68
CA LYS A 139 -13.94 8.46 8.51
C LYS A 139 -12.97 8.06 7.38
N PRO A 140 -12.97 6.80 6.92
CA PRO A 140 -12.13 6.37 5.81
C PRO A 140 -12.47 7.11 4.52
N ILE A 141 -11.44 7.61 3.83
CA ILE A 141 -11.41 7.82 2.38
C ILE A 141 -10.90 6.48 1.84
N LEU A 142 -11.67 5.89 0.95
CA LEU A 142 -11.36 4.60 0.36
C LEU A 142 -10.33 4.83 -0.74
N HIS A 143 -9.10 4.35 -0.53
CA HIS A 143 -8.04 4.42 -1.53
C HIS A 143 -7.70 3.01 -2.01
N TRP A 144 -8.07 2.71 -3.26
CA TRP A 144 -7.96 1.35 -3.83
C TRP A 144 -6.67 1.13 -4.63
N ASN A 145 -6.00 2.20 -5.08
CA ASN A 145 -4.88 2.12 -6.02
C ASN A 145 -3.77 1.18 -5.53
N VAL A 146 -3.44 1.22 -4.24
CA VAL A 146 -2.41 0.36 -3.65
C VAL A 146 -2.80 -1.11 -3.74
N ALA A 147 -4.07 -1.45 -3.48
CA ALA A 147 -4.52 -2.82 -3.57
C ALA A 147 -4.45 -3.33 -5.02
N ILE A 148 -4.89 -2.52 -5.99
CA ILE A 148 -4.79 -2.85 -7.42
C ILE A 148 -3.33 -3.05 -7.82
N LEU A 149 -2.46 -2.13 -7.42
CA LEU A 149 -1.01 -2.21 -7.67
C LEU A 149 -0.41 -3.51 -7.13
N LEU A 150 -0.78 -3.92 -5.92
CA LEU A 150 -0.25 -5.15 -5.30
C LEU A 150 -0.80 -6.45 -5.91
N ILE A 151 -2.02 -6.41 -6.46
CA ILE A 151 -2.70 -7.61 -6.98
C ILE A 151 -2.31 -7.86 -8.43
N ASP A 152 -2.33 -6.81 -9.26
CA ASP A 152 -2.17 -6.93 -10.70
C ASP A 152 -0.71 -6.71 -11.16
N PHE A 153 0.15 -6.11 -10.33
CA PHE A 153 1.54 -5.87 -10.67
C PHE A 153 2.51 -6.51 -9.67
N ASP A 154 3.60 -7.09 -10.15
CA ASP A 154 4.64 -7.69 -9.32
C ASP A 154 5.65 -6.64 -8.82
N ILE A 155 5.14 -5.52 -8.28
CA ILE A 155 5.97 -4.40 -7.80
C ILE A 155 6.86 -4.81 -6.63
N LEU A 156 6.46 -5.83 -5.86
CA LEU A 156 7.17 -6.33 -4.69
C LEU A 156 7.89 -7.66 -4.95
N ILE A 157 8.32 -7.91 -6.19
CA ILE A 157 9.10 -9.11 -6.51
C ILE A 157 10.34 -9.23 -5.60
N ASP A 158 10.69 -10.46 -5.21
CA ASP A 158 11.84 -10.80 -4.34
C ASP A 158 11.85 -10.16 -2.94
N SER A 159 10.79 -9.42 -2.56
CA SER A 159 10.67 -8.79 -1.25
C SER A 159 10.15 -9.74 -0.16
N GLY A 160 9.62 -10.91 -0.54
CA GLY A 160 8.92 -11.82 0.39
C GLY A 160 7.51 -11.35 0.75
N LEU A 161 7.04 -10.24 0.17
CA LEU A 161 5.71 -9.68 0.34
C LEU A 161 4.77 -9.97 -0.83
N GLN A 162 5.27 -10.63 -1.88
CA GLN A 162 4.50 -10.95 -3.09
C GLN A 162 3.39 -11.95 -2.77
N PHE A 163 2.21 -11.74 -3.36
CA PHE A 163 1.09 -12.67 -3.24
C PHE A 163 1.23 -13.83 -4.23
N ASN A 164 0.99 -15.05 -3.74
CA ASN A 164 0.89 -16.21 -4.62
C ASN A 164 -0.44 -16.21 -5.41
N VAL A 165 -0.58 -17.14 -6.35
CA VAL A 165 -1.76 -17.23 -7.23
C VAL A 165 -3.07 -17.36 -6.44
N GLU A 166 -3.10 -18.23 -5.42
CA GLU A 166 -4.29 -18.45 -4.59
C GLU A 166 -4.68 -17.20 -3.79
N GLN A 167 -3.70 -16.51 -3.20
CA GLN A 167 -3.89 -15.25 -2.48
C GLN A 167 -4.42 -14.15 -3.42
N LYS A 168 -3.83 -14.01 -4.62
CA LYS A 168 -4.32 -13.07 -5.64
C LYS A 168 -5.76 -13.40 -6.05
N GLN A 169 -6.11 -14.68 -6.22
CA GLN A 169 -7.47 -15.11 -6.53
C GLN A 169 -8.45 -14.73 -5.42
N ILE A 170 -8.11 -14.96 -4.14
CA ILE A 170 -8.97 -14.54 -3.01
C ILE A 170 -9.18 -13.03 -3.02
N LEU A 171 -8.13 -12.23 -3.20
CA LEU A 171 -8.25 -10.77 -3.26
C LEU A 171 -9.11 -10.30 -4.44
N LYS A 172 -8.96 -10.93 -5.62
CA LYS A 172 -9.81 -10.67 -6.79
C LYS A 172 -11.26 -11.06 -6.55
N SER A 173 -11.52 -12.19 -5.88
CA SER A 173 -12.87 -12.60 -5.49
C SER A 173 -13.56 -11.54 -4.63
N ILE A 174 -12.85 -10.95 -3.66
CA ILE A 174 -13.40 -9.84 -2.84
C ILE A 174 -13.87 -8.69 -3.74
N PHE A 175 -13.05 -8.26 -4.71
CA PHE A 175 -13.44 -7.18 -5.65
C PHE A 175 -14.68 -7.48 -6.50
N THR A 176 -14.96 -8.76 -6.77
CA THR A 176 -16.12 -9.15 -7.59
C THR A 176 -17.44 -9.18 -6.83
N ILE A 177 -17.40 -8.98 -5.51
CA ILE A 177 -18.59 -9.00 -4.67
C ILE A 177 -19.41 -7.73 -4.92
N LYS A 178 -20.68 -7.94 -5.23
CA LYS A 178 -21.66 -6.88 -5.41
C LYS A 178 -22.49 -6.74 -4.15
N LYS A 179 -23.04 -5.54 -3.96
CA LYS A 179 -23.93 -5.23 -2.83
C LYS A 179 -25.20 -6.11 -2.85
N GLU A 180 -25.64 -6.49 -4.04
CA GLU A 180 -26.82 -7.30 -4.31
C GLU A 180 -26.59 -8.81 -4.06
N ASP A 181 -25.33 -9.27 -4.05
CA ASP A 181 -25.01 -10.69 -3.88
C ASP A 181 -25.60 -11.22 -2.56
N THR A 182 -26.23 -12.38 -2.56
CA THR A 182 -26.75 -13.11 -1.40
C THR A 182 -25.62 -13.67 -0.52
N PHE A 183 -25.98 -14.14 0.68
CA PHE A 183 -25.00 -14.77 1.58
C PHE A 183 -24.38 -16.02 0.95
N ASP A 184 -25.18 -16.86 0.29
CA ASP A 184 -24.70 -18.08 -0.36
C ASP A 184 -23.80 -17.78 -1.56
N GLU A 185 -24.12 -16.77 -2.38
CA GLU A 185 -23.25 -16.31 -3.46
C GLU A 185 -21.90 -15.80 -2.92
N ILE A 186 -21.90 -15.03 -1.84
CA ILE A 186 -20.66 -14.57 -1.19
C ILE A 186 -19.86 -15.74 -0.64
N LYS A 187 -20.53 -16.69 0.02
CA LYS A 187 -19.91 -17.91 0.56
C LYS A 187 -19.20 -18.71 -0.52
N LEU A 188 -19.82 -18.82 -1.70
CA LEU A 188 -19.24 -19.46 -2.88
C LEU A 188 -18.08 -18.66 -3.47
N LYS A 189 -18.26 -17.36 -3.76
CA LYS A 189 -17.22 -16.49 -4.35
C LYS A 189 -15.95 -16.43 -3.50
N LEU A 190 -16.11 -16.35 -2.17
CA LEU A 190 -15.00 -16.31 -1.22
C LEU A 190 -14.51 -17.70 -0.79
N GLN A 191 -15.19 -18.76 -1.22
CA GLN A 191 -14.91 -20.16 -0.84
C GLN A 191 -14.77 -20.32 0.68
N LEU A 192 -15.68 -19.76 1.47
CA LEU A 192 -15.56 -19.66 2.95
C LEU A 192 -15.44 -21.01 3.68
N VAL A 193 -15.84 -22.10 3.02
CA VAL A 193 -15.66 -23.47 3.53
C VAL A 193 -14.18 -23.88 3.51
N LYS A 194 -13.47 -23.55 2.43
CA LYS A 194 -12.04 -23.82 2.25
C LYS A 194 -11.19 -22.76 2.95
N ASN A 195 -11.59 -21.49 2.83
CA ASN A 195 -10.85 -20.34 3.34
C ASN A 195 -11.30 -19.98 4.76
N ASN A 196 -10.49 -20.34 5.76
CA ASN A 196 -10.80 -20.10 7.17
C ASN A 196 -10.32 -18.72 7.68
N TYR A 197 -10.33 -17.69 6.83
CA TYR A 197 -9.91 -16.35 7.22
C TYR A 197 -11.05 -15.60 7.90
N LEU A 198 -10.83 -15.19 9.16
CA LEU A 198 -11.83 -14.47 9.95
C LEU A 198 -12.38 -13.21 9.25
N PRO A 199 -11.57 -12.35 8.59
CA PRO A 199 -12.10 -11.19 7.87
C PRO A 199 -13.16 -11.54 6.82
N LEU A 200 -12.99 -12.65 6.10
CA LEU A 200 -13.95 -13.06 5.06
C LEU A 200 -15.28 -13.52 5.66
N ARG A 201 -15.23 -14.18 6.82
CA ARG A 201 -16.44 -14.60 7.56
C ARG A 201 -17.16 -13.41 8.17
N MET A 202 -16.40 -12.48 8.77
CA MET A 202 -16.94 -11.24 9.33
C MET A 202 -17.57 -10.38 8.24
N PHE A 203 -16.94 -10.26 7.06
CA PHE A 203 -17.50 -9.58 5.91
C PHE A 203 -18.89 -10.11 5.54
N ALA A 204 -19.03 -11.44 5.43
CA ALA A 204 -20.29 -12.07 5.06
C ALA A 204 -21.39 -11.78 6.10
N LEU A 205 -21.06 -11.80 7.39
CA LEU A 205 -22.00 -11.46 8.47
C LEU A 205 -22.36 -9.96 8.49
N GLU A 206 -21.36 -9.08 8.42
CA GLU A 206 -21.58 -7.62 8.43
C GLU A 206 -22.41 -7.16 7.23
N LYS A 207 -22.21 -7.78 6.06
CA LYS A 207 -23.02 -7.52 4.88
C LYS A 207 -24.48 -7.91 5.09
N GLU A 208 -24.78 -8.99 5.81
CA GLU A 208 -26.16 -9.36 6.12
C GLU A 208 -26.81 -8.34 7.06
N VAL A 209 -26.07 -7.80 8.02
CA VAL A 209 -26.54 -6.69 8.88
C VAL A 209 -26.90 -5.46 8.05
N LEU A 210 -26.19 -5.18 6.94
CA LEU A 210 -26.52 -4.06 6.05
C LEU A 210 -27.90 -4.16 5.40
N LYS A 211 -28.54 -5.33 5.37
CA LYS A 211 -29.92 -5.47 4.87
C LYS A 211 -30.90 -4.63 5.69
N THR A 212 -30.64 -4.44 6.98
CA THR A 212 -31.47 -3.65 7.90
C THR A 212 -31.38 -2.14 7.68
N VAL A 213 -30.36 -1.67 6.96
CA VAL A 213 -30.14 -0.24 6.72
C VAL A 213 -31.12 0.28 5.65
N LYS A 214 -32.06 1.14 6.06
CA LYS A 214 -33.09 1.69 5.17
C LYS A 214 -32.55 2.68 4.14
N ASN A 215 -31.61 3.55 4.52
CA ASN A 215 -31.11 4.61 3.64
C ASN A 215 -30.13 4.02 2.58
N PRO A 216 -30.46 4.07 1.27
CA PRO A 216 -29.64 3.44 0.23
C PRO A 216 -28.22 4.03 0.11
N ARG A 217 -28.07 5.35 0.32
CA ARG A 217 -26.76 6.03 0.26
C ARG A 217 -25.87 5.58 1.40
N VAL A 218 -26.42 5.50 2.61
CA VAL A 218 -25.70 5.02 3.80
C VAL A 218 -25.34 3.55 3.64
N LYS A 219 -26.26 2.73 3.12
CA LYS A 219 -26.04 1.31 2.85
C LYS A 219 -24.89 1.09 1.87
N LYS A 220 -24.88 1.83 0.74
CA LYS A 220 -23.77 1.77 -0.25
C LYS A 220 -22.44 2.16 0.39
N TYR A 221 -22.40 3.30 1.09
CA TYR A 221 -21.17 3.77 1.72
C TYR A 221 -20.61 2.75 2.73
N ARG A 222 -21.46 2.16 3.58
CA ARG A 222 -21.03 1.13 4.54
C ARG A 222 -20.57 -0.14 3.84
N PHE A 223 -21.25 -0.55 2.76
CA PHE A 223 -20.80 -1.69 1.95
C PHE A 223 -19.38 -1.46 1.41
N ASP A 224 -19.13 -0.31 0.79
CA ASP A 224 -17.81 0.03 0.24
C ASP A 224 -16.73 0.07 1.35
N GLN A 225 -17.09 0.55 2.55
CA GLN A 225 -16.20 0.53 3.72
C GLN A 225 -15.84 -0.88 4.18
N ILE A 226 -16.83 -1.77 4.28
CA ILE A 226 -16.65 -3.15 4.76
C ILE A 226 -15.87 -3.96 3.72
N LEU A 227 -16.13 -3.73 2.43
CA LEU A 227 -15.36 -4.33 1.34
C LEU A 227 -13.89 -3.89 1.38
N HIS A 228 -13.66 -2.59 1.53
CA HIS A 228 -12.33 -2.00 1.62
C HIS A 228 -11.57 -2.52 2.84
N SER A 229 -12.18 -2.50 4.02
CA SER A 229 -11.54 -3.00 5.24
C SER A 229 -11.19 -4.48 5.13
N THR A 230 -12.10 -5.29 4.60
CA THR A 230 -11.87 -6.74 4.41
C THR A 230 -10.70 -6.98 3.48
N LEU A 231 -10.64 -6.29 2.34
CA LEU A 231 -9.54 -6.42 1.39
C LEU A 231 -8.19 -6.08 2.04
N PHE A 232 -8.11 -4.94 2.73
CA PHE A 232 -6.86 -4.48 3.32
C PHE A 232 -6.43 -5.29 4.55
N GLN A 233 -7.37 -5.88 5.29
CA GLN A 233 -7.09 -6.88 6.32
C GLN A 233 -6.51 -8.16 5.70
N MET A 234 -7.07 -8.63 4.58
CA MET A 234 -6.55 -9.80 3.87
C MET A 234 -5.15 -9.56 3.32
N ILE A 235 -4.88 -8.39 2.74
CA ILE A 235 -3.54 -7.94 2.33
C ILE A 235 -2.57 -8.01 3.52
N ALA A 236 -2.96 -7.51 4.70
CA ALA A 236 -2.13 -7.54 5.89
C ALA A 236 -1.80 -8.98 6.34
N ILE A 237 -2.80 -9.86 6.35
CA ILE A 237 -2.64 -11.27 6.69
C ILE A 237 -1.70 -11.98 5.71
N PHE A 238 -1.90 -11.82 4.40
CA PHE A 238 -1.08 -12.49 3.40
C PHE A 238 0.38 -12.04 3.42
N MET A 239 0.64 -10.74 3.56
CA MET A 239 2.01 -10.24 3.69
C MET A 239 2.73 -10.82 4.91
N ARG A 240 2.03 -10.90 6.05
CA ARG A 240 2.56 -11.54 7.26
C ARG A 240 2.88 -13.02 7.03
N GLN A 241 1.96 -13.76 6.40
CA GLN A 241 2.16 -15.18 6.08
C GLN A 241 3.37 -15.38 5.16
N ASN A 242 3.51 -14.56 4.11
CA ASN A 242 4.57 -14.68 3.13
C ASN A 242 5.95 -14.35 3.73
N LEU A 243 6.04 -13.30 4.55
CA LEU A 243 7.27 -12.99 5.28
C LEU A 243 7.66 -14.10 6.26
N ARG A 244 6.71 -14.67 7.00
CA ARG A 244 6.99 -15.79 7.92
C ARG A 244 7.49 -17.03 7.18
N LYS A 245 6.85 -17.38 6.06
CA LYS A 245 7.26 -18.50 5.23
C LYS A 245 8.68 -18.31 4.70
N ARG A 246 9.05 -17.09 4.29
CA ARG A 246 10.40 -16.77 3.83
C ARG A 246 11.45 -16.92 4.92
N LEU A 247 11.14 -16.60 6.18
CA LEU A 247 12.10 -16.73 7.29
C LEU A 247 12.27 -18.17 7.78
N ALA A 248 11.30 -19.05 7.48
CA ALA A 248 11.34 -20.46 7.86
C ALA A 248 12.10 -21.33 6.85
N ASN A 249 12.40 -20.79 5.66
CA ASN A 249 13.17 -21.42 4.59
C ASN A 249 14.56 -20.79 4.52
#